data_AF-A0A7K2YYC9-F1
#
_entry.id   AF-A0A7K2YYC9-F1
#
_cell.length_a   1.000
_cell.length_b   1.000
_cell.length_c   1.000
_cell.angle_alpha   90.00
_cell.angle_beta   90.00
_cell.angle_gamma   90.00
#
_symmetry.space_group_name_H-M   'P 1'
#
loop_
_entity.id
_entity.type
_entity.pdbx_description
1 polymer ?
#
loop_
_entity_poly.entity_id
_entity_poly.type
_entity_poly.pdbx_seq_one_letter_code
_entity_poly.pdbx_strand_id
1 'polypeptide(L)'
;MKPDELPPFGLRGWAAEDLADPYPVYRRYRERSSVHRVPGPPGEPDTHYVFGYDDVVTVLTGSGFGRSAEVASSIAATGGANTAPPSAPVPAGPHHALRTMIQNWLVFLDPPRHTTLRSLLSREFTPRVVLGLRERMKEIADELLADLRGREVVDLVEEFAAPYPVMVICELLGVPRCHRDWLRERSVRLQEASSSRAAGSGGPGRTRADTAARELGAFFREQAAW
;
A
#
# COMPACT_ATOMS: atom_id res chain seq x y z
N MET A 1 -21.77 29.05 -10.59
CA MET A 1 -20.77 28.09 -11.09
C MET A 1 -21.11 27.83 -12.55
N LYS A 2 -20.17 27.98 -13.50
CA LYS A 2 -20.46 27.65 -14.90
C LYS A 2 -20.76 26.13 -14.96
N PRO A 3 -21.79 25.69 -15.70
CA PRO A 3 -22.24 24.30 -15.71
C PRO A 3 -21.18 23.28 -16.18
N ASP A 4 -20.08 23.75 -16.76
CA ASP A 4 -18.99 22.93 -17.32
C ASP A 4 -17.69 22.96 -16.50
N GLU A 5 -17.68 23.23 -15.19
CA GLU A 5 -16.45 23.21 -14.38
C GLU A 5 -16.42 22.00 -13.42
N LEU A 6 -15.46 21.09 -13.62
CA LEU A 6 -15.25 19.96 -12.71
C LEU A 6 -14.76 20.49 -11.36
N PRO A 7 -15.26 19.97 -10.22
CA PRO A 7 -14.70 20.31 -8.92
C PRO A 7 -13.23 19.85 -8.82
N PRO A 8 -12.45 20.36 -7.86
CA PRO A 8 -11.13 19.82 -7.56
C PRO A 8 -11.21 18.32 -7.26
N PHE A 9 -10.35 17.54 -7.90
CA PHE A 9 -10.30 16.10 -7.67
C PHE A 9 -9.79 15.77 -6.25
N GLY A 10 -10.27 14.69 -5.66
CA GLY A 10 -9.73 14.16 -4.41
C GLY A 10 -10.01 12.66 -4.32
N LEU A 11 -9.19 11.92 -3.56
CA LEU A 11 -9.32 10.47 -3.41
C LEU A 11 -10.16 10.02 -2.19
N ARG A 12 -10.71 10.98 -1.44
CA ARG A 12 -11.43 10.76 -0.19
C ARG A 12 -12.88 11.19 -0.31
N GLY A 13 -13.75 10.59 0.50
CA GLY A 13 -15.15 11.02 0.61
C GLY A 13 -16.00 10.68 -0.61
N TRP A 14 -15.60 9.67 -1.37
CA TRP A 14 -16.37 9.18 -2.51
C TRP A 14 -17.63 8.46 -2.03
N ALA A 15 -18.71 8.57 -2.81
CA ALA A 15 -19.90 7.76 -2.62
C ALA A 15 -19.58 6.28 -2.84
N ALA A 16 -20.39 5.38 -2.26
CA ALA A 16 -20.15 3.94 -2.35
C ALA A 16 -20.18 3.45 -3.80
N GLU A 17 -21.04 4.05 -4.62
CA GLU A 17 -21.20 3.76 -6.04
C GLU A 17 -19.93 4.13 -6.83
N ASP A 18 -19.37 5.32 -6.58
CA ASP A 18 -18.12 5.77 -7.21
C ASP A 18 -16.91 4.96 -6.70
N LEU A 19 -16.95 4.46 -5.46
CA LEU A 19 -15.91 3.56 -4.94
C LEU A 19 -15.94 2.20 -5.65
N ALA A 20 -17.14 1.69 -5.93
CA ALA A 20 -17.36 0.41 -6.61
C ALA A 20 -17.07 0.51 -8.12
N ASP A 21 -17.45 1.61 -8.76
CA ASP A 21 -17.15 1.90 -10.16
C ASP A 21 -16.49 3.29 -10.32
N PRO A 22 -15.16 3.37 -10.13
CA PRO A 22 -14.46 4.65 -10.18
C PRO A 22 -14.14 5.12 -11.61
N TYR A 23 -14.33 4.26 -12.62
CA TYR A 23 -13.88 4.52 -13.98
C TYR A 23 -14.63 5.67 -14.68
N PRO A 24 -15.96 5.83 -14.50
CA PRO A 24 -16.68 7.01 -14.99
C PRO A 24 -16.16 8.32 -14.41
N VAL A 25 -15.78 8.34 -13.13
CA VAL A 25 -15.17 9.52 -12.50
C VAL A 25 -13.83 9.83 -13.17
N TYR A 26 -12.92 8.85 -13.25
CA TYR A 26 -11.62 9.04 -13.90
C TYR A 26 -11.74 9.48 -15.36
N ARG A 27 -12.73 8.96 -16.09
CA ARG A 27 -13.00 9.33 -17.48
C ARG A 27 -13.33 10.82 -17.62
N ARG A 28 -14.23 11.36 -16.79
CA ARG A 28 -14.61 12.78 -16.83
C ARG A 28 -13.40 13.71 -16.64
N TYR A 29 -12.52 13.39 -15.68
CA TYR A 29 -11.32 14.17 -15.45
C TYR A 29 -10.32 14.02 -16.60
N ARG A 30 -10.05 12.79 -17.05
CA ARG A 30 -9.11 12.51 -18.14
C ARG A 30 -9.49 13.17 -19.46
N GLU A 31 -10.78 13.21 -19.80
CA GLU A 31 -11.29 13.84 -21.03
C GLU A 31 -11.12 15.36 -21.03
N ARG A 32 -11.03 15.99 -19.85
CA ARG A 32 -10.83 17.44 -19.72
C ARG A 32 -9.35 17.84 -19.74
N SER A 33 -8.52 17.08 -19.02
CA SER A 33 -7.07 17.29 -18.93
C SER A 33 -6.42 16.00 -18.43
N SER A 34 -5.22 15.72 -18.90
CA SER A 34 -4.45 14.57 -18.43
C SER A 34 -3.91 14.77 -17.01
N VAL A 35 -3.72 16.03 -16.58
CA VAL A 35 -3.24 16.40 -15.24
C VAL A 35 -4.16 17.45 -14.61
N HIS A 36 -4.55 17.23 -13.35
CA HIS A 36 -5.35 18.16 -12.56
C HIS A 36 -4.59 18.57 -11.29
N ARG A 37 -4.34 19.87 -11.15
CA ARG A 37 -3.71 20.45 -9.95
C ARG A 37 -4.79 20.76 -8.91
N VAL A 38 -4.52 20.38 -7.67
CA VAL A 38 -5.36 20.65 -6.50
C VAL A 38 -4.51 21.41 -5.48
N PRO A 39 -4.85 22.68 -5.18
CA PRO A 39 -4.10 23.48 -4.24
C PRO A 39 -4.03 22.84 -2.85
N GLY A 40 -2.84 22.85 -2.26
CA GLY A 40 -2.65 22.42 -0.87
C GLY A 40 -3.18 23.46 0.12
N PRO A 41 -3.41 23.09 1.39
CA PRO A 41 -3.58 24.06 2.48
C PRO A 41 -2.41 25.04 2.57
N PRO A 42 -2.59 26.22 3.20
CA PRO A 42 -1.48 27.16 3.42
C PRO A 42 -0.29 26.50 4.13
N GLY A 43 0.89 26.56 3.51
CA GLY A 43 2.11 25.92 4.01
C GLY A 43 2.33 24.47 3.56
N GLU A 44 1.38 23.89 2.83
CA GLU A 44 1.49 22.56 2.24
C GLU A 44 1.61 22.63 0.70
N PRO A 45 2.31 21.68 0.07
CA PRO A 45 2.44 21.66 -1.38
C PRO A 45 1.13 21.27 -2.07
N ASP A 46 0.98 21.71 -3.32
CA ASP A 46 -0.13 21.28 -4.17
C ASP A 46 -0.01 19.80 -4.55
N THR A 47 -1.15 19.17 -4.79
CA THR A 47 -1.22 17.80 -5.33
C THR A 47 -1.57 17.83 -6.81
N HIS A 48 -0.86 17.06 -7.62
CA HIS A 48 -1.16 16.88 -9.04
C HIS A 48 -1.67 15.44 -9.27
N TYR A 49 -2.91 15.32 -9.75
CA TYR A 49 -3.52 14.04 -10.11
C TYR A 49 -3.38 13.80 -11.61
N VAL A 50 -2.82 12.65 -11.96
CA VAL A 50 -2.48 12.29 -13.34
C VAL A 50 -3.38 11.15 -13.81
N PHE A 51 -4.07 11.36 -14.94
CA PHE A 51 -5.03 10.42 -15.52
C PHE A 51 -4.63 9.95 -16.93
N GLY A 52 -3.81 10.74 -17.64
CA GLY A 52 -3.28 10.37 -18.96
C GLY A 52 -2.24 9.27 -18.85
N TYR A 53 -2.28 8.28 -19.75
CA TYR A 53 -1.37 7.14 -19.71
C TYR A 53 0.11 7.57 -19.83
N ASP A 54 0.43 8.39 -20.83
CA ASP A 54 1.82 8.83 -21.09
C ASP A 54 2.37 9.69 -19.96
N ASP A 55 1.53 10.51 -19.32
CA ASP A 55 1.91 11.30 -18.17
C ASP A 55 2.14 10.42 -16.93
N VAL A 56 1.31 9.38 -16.73
CA VAL A 56 1.53 8.39 -15.65
C VAL A 56 2.86 7.67 -15.87
N VAL A 57 3.17 7.26 -17.10
CA VAL A 57 4.47 6.64 -17.44
C VAL A 57 5.60 7.62 -17.11
N THR A 58 5.49 8.87 -17.55
CA THR A 58 6.48 9.93 -17.27
C THR A 58 6.74 10.10 -15.78
N VAL A 59 5.68 10.11 -14.95
CA VAL A 59 5.81 10.19 -13.49
C VAL A 59 6.50 8.96 -12.91
N LEU A 60 6.15 7.76 -13.37
CA LEU A 60 6.68 6.50 -12.82
C LEU A 60 8.11 6.18 -13.27
N THR A 61 8.55 6.69 -14.41
CA THR A 61 9.91 6.45 -14.95
C THR A 61 10.85 7.64 -14.77
N GLY A 62 10.33 8.84 -14.56
CA GLY A 62 11.11 10.06 -14.41
C GLY A 62 11.89 10.09 -13.09
N SER A 63 13.20 10.34 -13.16
CA SER A 63 14.05 10.49 -11.98
C SER A 63 13.76 11.74 -11.14
N GLY A 64 12.95 12.67 -11.67
CA GLY A 64 12.48 13.86 -10.95
C GLY A 64 11.37 13.59 -9.93
N PHE A 65 10.82 12.37 -9.87
CA PHE A 65 9.74 11.99 -8.96
C PHE A 65 10.23 10.97 -7.93
N GLY A 66 10.48 11.44 -6.71
CA GLY A 66 10.90 10.59 -5.58
C GLY A 66 9.73 10.18 -4.67
N ARG A 67 10.04 9.34 -3.68
CA ARG A 67 9.11 8.93 -2.60
C ARG A 67 9.22 9.82 -1.36
N SER A 68 10.34 10.52 -1.19
CA SER A 68 10.57 11.40 -0.04
C SER A 68 10.09 12.84 -0.25
N ALA A 69 9.03 13.22 0.46
CA ALA A 69 8.53 14.60 0.46
C ALA A 69 9.50 15.57 1.14
N GLU A 70 10.32 15.11 2.09
CA GLU A 70 11.39 15.90 2.72
C GLU A 70 12.46 16.29 1.70
N VAL A 71 12.90 15.34 0.87
CA VAL A 71 13.86 15.60 -0.21
C VAL A 71 13.26 16.50 -1.28
N ALA A 72 12.00 16.28 -1.66
CA ALA A 72 11.33 17.14 -2.63
C ALA A 72 11.21 18.59 -2.12
N SER A 73 10.86 18.75 -0.84
CA SER A 73 10.72 20.07 -0.22
C SER A 73 12.05 20.79 -0.04
N SER A 74 13.15 20.07 0.26
CA SER A 74 14.48 20.67 0.39
C SER A 74 15.07 21.12 -0.95
N ILE A 75 14.77 20.40 -2.05
CA ILE A 75 15.13 20.83 -3.41
C ILE A 75 14.34 22.08 -3.83
N ALA A 76 13.06 22.16 -3.45
CA ALA A 76 12.20 23.32 -3.74
C ALA A 76 12.50 24.54 -2.84
N ALA A 77 13.16 24.35 -1.70
CA ALA A 77 13.38 25.39 -0.70
C ALA A 77 14.58 26.29 -1.03
N THR A 78 14.35 27.31 -1.85
CA THR A 78 15.18 28.53 -1.88
C THR A 78 14.58 29.65 -1.00
N GLY A 79 13.86 29.33 0.09
CA GLY A 79 13.29 30.41 0.92
C GLY A 79 12.24 30.10 2.00
N GLY A 80 12.30 28.99 2.74
CA GLY A 80 11.43 28.86 3.92
C GLY A 80 11.43 27.48 4.59
N ALA A 81 11.24 27.46 5.91
CA ALA A 81 11.10 26.26 6.70
C ALA A 81 9.74 25.59 6.42
N ASN A 82 9.75 24.43 5.76
CA ASN A 82 8.56 23.62 5.55
C ASN A 82 8.67 22.32 6.35
N THR A 83 7.63 22.02 7.13
CA THR A 83 7.38 20.70 7.69
C THR A 83 6.94 19.78 6.55
N ALA A 84 7.90 19.04 5.98
CA ALA A 84 7.57 18.05 4.97
C ALA A 84 6.64 16.98 5.57
N PRO A 85 5.55 16.59 4.88
CA PRO A 85 4.77 15.44 5.32
C PRO A 85 5.68 14.21 5.33
N PRO A 86 5.55 13.30 6.31
CA PRO A 86 6.39 12.11 6.35
C PRO A 86 6.24 11.29 5.07
N SER A 87 7.35 10.79 4.54
CA SER A 87 7.40 9.92 3.35
C SER A 87 6.60 8.62 3.51
N ALA A 88 6.22 8.28 4.75
CA ALA A 88 5.32 7.20 5.09
C ALA A 88 3.92 7.76 5.43
N PRO A 89 2.83 7.11 4.98
CA PRO A 89 1.44 7.55 5.15
C PRO A 89 0.91 7.51 6.61
N VAL A 90 1.81 7.40 7.61
CA VAL A 90 1.46 7.37 9.03
C VAL A 90 1.90 8.68 9.68
N PRO A 91 0.96 9.51 10.17
CA PRO A 91 1.28 10.76 10.84
C PRO A 91 2.21 10.58 12.06
N ALA A 92 2.87 11.67 12.45
CA ALA A 92 3.48 11.74 13.77
C ALA A 92 2.40 11.51 14.86
N GLY A 93 2.74 10.75 15.90
CA GLY A 93 1.76 10.30 16.89
C GLY A 93 2.14 8.98 17.57
N PRO A 94 1.17 8.34 18.27
CA PRO A 94 1.42 7.21 19.18
C PRO A 94 1.75 5.90 18.45
N HIS A 95 1.47 5.79 17.15
CA HIS A 95 1.68 4.57 16.34
C HIS A 95 3.14 4.44 15.86
N HIS A 96 4.08 4.42 16.81
CA HIS A 96 5.50 4.42 16.52
C HIS A 96 5.96 3.16 15.78
N ALA A 97 5.49 1.98 16.19
CA ALA A 97 5.94 0.72 15.60
C ALA A 97 5.46 0.56 14.15
N LEU A 98 4.21 0.92 13.89
CA LEU A 98 3.65 0.98 12.54
C LEU A 98 4.45 1.93 11.66
N ARG A 99 4.73 3.14 12.16
CA ARG A 99 5.50 4.15 11.44
C ARG A 99 6.90 3.65 11.11
N THR A 100 7.63 3.13 12.08
CA THR A 100 8.97 2.56 11.87
C THR A 100 8.92 1.43 10.85
N MET A 101 7.97 0.51 10.95
CA MET A 101 7.85 -0.59 9.99
C MET A 101 7.63 -0.07 8.56
N ILE A 102 6.66 0.82 8.36
CA ILE A 102 6.30 1.35 7.04
C ILE A 102 7.42 2.21 6.43
N GLN A 103 8.13 3.02 7.23
CA GLN A 103 9.28 3.80 6.77
C GLN A 103 10.44 2.93 6.24
N ASN A 104 10.45 1.64 6.56
CA ASN A 104 11.46 0.70 6.08
C ASN A 104 10.96 -0.19 4.93
N TRP A 105 9.71 -0.04 4.46
CA TRP A 105 9.23 -0.80 3.31
C TRP A 105 9.85 -0.30 2.02
N LEU A 106 10.29 -1.25 1.19
CA LEU A 106 10.98 -0.96 -0.08
C LEU A 106 10.21 0.04 -0.97
N VAL A 107 8.88 -0.02 -0.99
CA VAL A 107 8.01 0.83 -1.81
C VAL A 107 8.09 2.34 -1.46
N PHE A 108 8.52 2.69 -0.25
CA PHE A 108 8.64 4.08 0.22
C PHE A 108 10.08 4.60 0.23
N LEU A 109 11.03 3.84 -0.30
CA LEU A 109 12.45 4.21 -0.32
C LEU A 109 12.87 4.76 -1.69
N ASP A 110 13.75 5.75 -1.67
CA ASP A 110 14.48 6.25 -2.84
C ASP A 110 15.89 5.61 -2.93
N PRO A 111 16.54 5.63 -4.12
CA PRO A 111 17.96 5.32 -4.24
C PRO A 111 18.84 6.19 -3.32
N PRO A 112 19.99 5.68 -2.84
CA PRO A 112 20.58 4.37 -3.14
C PRO A 112 20.01 3.22 -2.30
N ARG A 113 19.35 3.52 -1.18
CA ARG A 113 18.85 2.50 -0.23
C ARG A 113 17.84 1.56 -0.87
N HIS A 114 16.93 2.09 -1.68
CA HIS A 114 16.01 1.30 -2.50
C HIS A 114 16.76 0.30 -3.38
N THR A 115 17.79 0.76 -4.11
CA THR A 115 18.57 -0.07 -5.03
C THR A 115 19.22 -1.23 -4.31
N THR A 116 19.87 -0.97 -3.17
CA THR A 116 20.50 -2.01 -2.36
C THR A 116 19.49 -3.06 -1.91
N LEU A 117 18.39 -2.65 -1.27
CA LEU A 117 17.38 -3.59 -0.75
C LEU A 117 16.67 -4.35 -1.87
N ARG A 118 16.31 -3.68 -2.97
CA ARG A 118 15.70 -4.33 -4.13
C ARG A 118 16.62 -5.38 -4.75
N SER A 119 17.92 -5.12 -4.82
CA SER A 119 18.90 -6.05 -5.39
C SER A 119 19.03 -7.36 -4.60
N LEU A 120 18.84 -7.29 -3.28
CA LEU A 120 18.84 -8.46 -2.40
C LEU A 120 17.54 -9.27 -2.59
N LEU A 121 16.39 -8.58 -2.51
CA LEU A 121 15.08 -9.24 -2.53
C LEU A 121 14.69 -9.80 -3.91
N SER A 122 15.06 -9.14 -5.01
CA SER A 122 14.58 -9.53 -6.35
C SER A 122 15.02 -10.93 -6.78
N ARG A 123 16.06 -11.48 -6.16
CA ARG A 123 16.57 -12.84 -6.42
C ARG A 123 15.56 -13.92 -5.99
N GLU A 124 14.80 -13.63 -4.94
CA GLU A 124 13.77 -14.53 -4.39
C GLU A 124 12.44 -14.47 -5.17
N PHE A 125 12.25 -13.45 -6.01
CA PHE A 125 11.02 -13.25 -6.80
C PHE A 125 11.23 -13.42 -8.30
N THR A 126 12.24 -14.20 -8.72
CA THR A 126 12.48 -14.45 -10.15
C THR A 126 11.36 -15.33 -10.76
N PRO A 127 11.12 -15.24 -12.07
CA PRO A 127 10.15 -16.11 -12.74
C PRO A 127 10.39 -17.60 -12.47
N ARG A 128 11.65 -18.03 -12.37
CA ARG A 128 12.01 -19.41 -12.04
C ARG A 128 11.53 -19.82 -10.65
N VAL A 129 11.75 -18.98 -9.63
CA VAL A 129 11.29 -19.26 -8.26
C VAL A 129 9.77 -19.31 -8.20
N VAL A 130 9.09 -18.35 -8.82
CA VAL A 130 7.62 -18.29 -8.86
C VAL A 130 7.03 -19.52 -9.57
N LEU A 131 7.61 -19.94 -10.70
CA LEU A 131 7.17 -21.15 -11.41
C LEU A 131 7.40 -22.42 -10.58
N GLY A 132 8.49 -22.48 -9.81
CA GLY A 132 8.75 -23.59 -8.88
C GLY A 132 7.72 -23.71 -7.75
N LEU A 133 7.07 -22.60 -7.38
CA LEU A 133 6.01 -22.57 -6.37
C LEU A 133 4.61 -22.90 -6.91
N ARG A 134 4.44 -23.06 -8.23
CA ARG A 134 3.11 -23.18 -8.86
C ARG A 134 2.29 -24.35 -8.29
N GLU A 135 2.89 -25.52 -8.15
CA GLU A 135 2.20 -26.68 -7.58
C GLU A 135 1.81 -26.43 -6.12
N ARG A 136 2.70 -25.83 -5.32
CA ARG A 136 2.38 -25.51 -3.93
C ARG A 136 1.29 -24.45 -3.82
N MET A 137 1.30 -23.43 -4.69
CA MET A 137 0.23 -22.43 -4.78
C MET A 137 -1.11 -23.10 -5.12
N LYS A 138 -1.12 -24.06 -6.05
CA LYS A 138 -2.31 -24.85 -6.38
C LYS A 138 -2.80 -25.64 -5.17
N GLU A 139 -1.92 -26.34 -4.47
CA GLU A 139 -2.28 -27.08 -3.25
C GLU A 139 -2.90 -26.18 -2.18
N ILE A 140 -2.33 -24.99 -1.94
CA ILE A 140 -2.88 -24.01 -0.98
C ILE A 140 -4.29 -23.57 -1.41
N ALA A 141 -4.50 -23.33 -2.71
CA ALA A 141 -5.82 -22.99 -3.22
C ALA A 141 -6.81 -24.15 -3.03
N ASP A 142 -6.40 -25.38 -3.34
CA ASP A 142 -7.21 -26.58 -3.19
C ASP A 142 -7.56 -26.87 -1.71
N GLU A 143 -6.60 -26.65 -0.78
CA GLU A 143 -6.79 -26.72 0.68
C GLU A 143 -7.87 -25.71 1.13
N LEU A 144 -7.74 -24.43 0.76
CA LEU A 144 -8.74 -23.41 1.11
C LEU A 144 -10.12 -23.69 0.51
N LEU A 145 -10.18 -24.16 -0.74
CA LEU A 145 -11.46 -24.45 -1.40
C LEU A 145 -12.11 -25.71 -0.85
N ALA A 146 -11.35 -26.66 -0.30
CA ALA A 146 -11.89 -27.86 0.31
C ALA A 146 -12.77 -27.53 1.53
N ASP A 147 -12.33 -26.58 2.37
CA ASP A 147 -13.06 -26.13 3.57
C ASP A 147 -14.39 -25.43 3.26
N LEU A 148 -14.57 -25.00 2.00
CA LEU A 148 -15.74 -24.27 1.53
C LEU A 148 -16.79 -25.19 0.89
N ARG A 149 -16.47 -26.47 0.65
CA ARG A 149 -17.35 -27.40 -0.07
C ARG A 149 -18.65 -27.68 0.68
N GLY A 150 -19.76 -27.74 -0.07
CA GLY A 150 -21.07 -28.07 0.46
C GLY A 150 -21.78 -26.92 1.18
N ARG A 151 -21.18 -25.72 1.22
CA ARG A 151 -21.80 -24.52 1.78
C ARG A 151 -22.55 -23.75 0.70
N GLU A 152 -23.76 -23.30 1.02
CA GLU A 152 -24.60 -22.51 0.10
C GLU A 152 -24.12 -21.06 -0.02
N VAL A 153 -23.57 -20.50 1.07
CA VAL A 153 -23.07 -19.12 1.14
C VAL A 153 -21.67 -19.12 1.75
N VAL A 154 -20.76 -18.41 1.10
CA VAL A 154 -19.33 -18.30 1.45
C VAL A 154 -18.86 -16.86 1.23
N ASP A 155 -18.07 -16.32 2.16
CA ASP A 155 -17.35 -15.06 1.95
C ASP A 155 -16.01 -15.35 1.26
N LEU A 156 -15.96 -15.16 -0.07
CA LEU A 156 -14.75 -15.43 -0.84
C LEU A 156 -13.58 -14.50 -0.49
N VAL A 157 -13.81 -13.33 0.12
CA VAL A 157 -12.73 -12.43 0.53
C VAL A 157 -12.13 -12.95 1.82
N GLU A 158 -12.94 -13.09 2.86
CA GLU A 158 -12.46 -13.52 4.19
C GLU A 158 -11.87 -14.93 4.15
N GLU A 159 -12.50 -15.83 3.39
CA GLU A 159 -12.22 -17.26 3.47
C GLU A 159 -11.30 -17.78 2.37
N PHE A 160 -11.07 -17.02 1.29
CA PHE A 160 -10.15 -17.42 0.21
C PHE A 160 -9.16 -16.32 -0.18
N ALA A 161 -9.65 -15.17 -0.68
CA ALA A 161 -8.81 -14.18 -1.34
C ALA A 161 -7.85 -13.46 -0.38
N ALA A 162 -8.25 -13.24 0.89
CA ALA A 162 -7.39 -12.69 1.92
C ALA A 162 -6.35 -13.72 2.46
N PRO A 163 -6.73 -14.96 2.85
CA PRO A 163 -5.75 -15.95 3.33
C PRO A 163 -4.75 -16.41 2.28
N TYR A 164 -5.19 -16.62 1.04
CA TYR A 164 -4.39 -17.22 -0.02
C TYR A 164 -3.03 -16.54 -0.24
N PRO A 165 -2.94 -15.22 -0.54
CA PRO A 165 -1.66 -14.57 -0.78
C PRO A 165 -0.76 -14.55 0.47
N VAL A 166 -1.34 -14.54 1.68
CA VAL A 166 -0.56 -14.59 2.92
C VAL A 166 0.10 -15.97 3.09
N MET A 167 -0.62 -17.05 2.79
CA MET A 167 -0.04 -18.40 2.84
C MET A 167 1.03 -18.60 1.77
N VAL A 168 0.82 -18.09 0.56
CA VAL A 168 1.81 -18.16 -0.52
C VAL A 168 3.09 -17.41 -0.15
N ILE A 169 3.00 -16.20 0.41
CA ILE A 169 4.21 -15.49 0.84
C ILE A 169 4.89 -16.18 2.04
N CYS A 170 4.13 -16.84 2.93
CA CYS A 170 4.70 -17.65 4.01
C CYS A 170 5.52 -18.83 3.48
N GLU A 171 5.11 -19.48 2.39
CA GLU A 171 5.93 -20.52 1.74
C GLU A 171 7.23 -19.94 1.20
N LEU A 172 7.16 -18.81 0.50
CA LEU A 172 8.34 -18.17 -0.06
C LEU A 172 9.34 -17.73 1.04
N LEU A 173 8.82 -17.23 2.16
CA LEU A 173 9.63 -16.81 3.31
C LEU A 173 10.11 -17.98 4.18
N GLY A 174 9.74 -19.22 3.86
CA GLY A 174 10.11 -20.39 4.65
C GLY A 174 9.48 -20.44 6.04
N VAL A 175 8.33 -19.77 6.24
CA VAL A 175 7.67 -19.71 7.54
C VAL A 175 7.09 -21.09 7.89
N PRO A 176 7.41 -21.64 9.08
CA PRO A 176 6.82 -22.88 9.58
C PRO A 176 5.29 -22.83 9.60
N ARG A 177 4.65 -23.95 9.26
CA ARG A 177 3.18 -24.05 9.18
C ARG A 177 2.47 -23.58 10.46
N CYS A 178 3.04 -23.85 11.64
CA CYS A 178 2.47 -23.47 12.93
C CYS A 178 2.35 -21.95 13.15
N HIS A 179 3.06 -21.12 12.39
CA HIS A 179 3.01 -19.65 12.52
C HIS A 179 2.15 -18.96 11.46
N ARG A 180 1.61 -19.69 10.48
CA ARG A 180 0.95 -19.09 9.31
C ARG A 180 -0.38 -18.41 9.64
N ASP A 181 -1.21 -19.02 10.47
CA ASP A 181 -2.48 -18.41 10.90
C ASP A 181 -2.23 -17.15 11.73
N TRP A 182 -1.24 -17.21 12.61
CA TRP A 182 -0.82 -16.06 13.40
C TRP A 182 -0.33 -14.92 12.49
N LEU A 183 0.52 -15.21 11.49
CA LEU A 183 0.97 -14.21 10.51
C LEU A 183 -0.18 -13.65 9.69
N ARG A 184 -1.10 -14.50 9.21
CA ARG A 184 -2.32 -14.08 8.49
C ARG A 184 -3.08 -13.04 9.30
N GLU A 185 -3.39 -13.34 10.55
CA GLU A 185 -4.15 -12.45 11.41
C GLU A 185 -3.46 -11.09 11.57
N ARG A 186 -2.13 -11.07 11.76
CA ARG A 186 -1.37 -9.83 11.92
C ARG A 186 -1.26 -9.05 10.61
N SER A 187 -1.13 -9.74 9.46
CA SER A 187 -1.14 -9.10 8.14
C SER A 187 -2.47 -8.42 7.84
N VAL A 188 -3.60 -9.05 8.16
CA VAL A 188 -4.94 -8.45 8.01
C VAL A 188 -5.07 -7.20 8.88
N ARG A 189 -4.66 -7.26 10.15
CA ARG A 189 -4.68 -6.10 11.05
C ARG A 189 -3.80 -4.95 10.55
N LEU A 190 -2.68 -5.25 9.89
CA LEU A 190 -1.80 -4.24 9.31
C LEU A 190 -2.47 -3.49 8.15
N GLN A 191 -3.26 -4.20 7.34
CA GLN A 191 -4.01 -3.63 6.21
C GLN A 191 -5.07 -2.62 6.65
N GLU A 192 -5.58 -2.73 7.89
CA GLU A 192 -6.54 -1.77 8.44
C GLU A 192 -5.98 -0.34 8.56
N ALA A 193 -4.65 -0.16 8.51
CA ALA A 193 -4.03 1.16 8.45
C ALA A 193 -4.17 1.84 7.07
N SER A 194 -4.40 1.05 6.01
CA SER A 194 -4.40 1.50 4.62
C SER A 194 -5.79 1.78 4.04
N SER A 195 -6.86 1.39 4.73
CA SER A 195 -8.27 1.59 4.37
C SER A 195 -8.69 3.07 4.46
N SER A 196 -8.13 3.91 3.58
CA SER A 196 -8.15 5.38 3.70
C SER A 196 -8.95 6.10 2.62
N ARG A 197 -9.61 5.39 1.70
CA ARG A 197 -10.53 5.98 0.71
C ARG A 197 -11.91 6.31 1.31
N ALA A 198 -12.37 5.50 2.26
CA ALA A 198 -13.54 5.80 3.08
C ALA A 198 -13.18 6.86 4.13
N ALA A 199 -14.09 7.80 4.40
CA ALA A 199 -13.89 8.85 5.39
C ALA A 199 -13.60 8.24 6.79
N GLY A 200 -12.51 8.68 7.43
CA GLY A 200 -12.14 8.23 8.79
C GLY A 200 -10.68 7.82 8.96
N SER A 201 -9.72 8.65 8.52
CA SER A 201 -8.29 8.36 8.63
C SER A 201 -7.73 8.55 10.06
N GLY A 202 -8.41 8.04 11.08
CA GLY A 202 -8.02 8.16 12.50
C GLY A 202 -8.63 7.10 13.43
N GLY A 203 -9.29 6.08 12.90
CA GLY A 203 -9.99 5.07 13.70
C GLY A 203 -9.09 4.04 14.42
N PRO A 204 -9.70 3.11 15.19
CA PRO A 204 -9.01 2.05 15.94
C PRO A 204 -8.15 1.10 15.07
N GLY A 205 -8.31 1.13 13.74
CA GLY A 205 -7.50 0.37 12.79
C GLY A 205 -6.01 0.67 12.87
N ARG A 206 -5.59 1.93 13.07
CA ARG A 206 -4.15 2.25 13.23
C ARG A 206 -3.56 1.72 14.52
N THR A 207 -4.34 1.69 15.60
CA THR A 207 -3.91 1.13 16.89
C THR A 207 -3.75 -0.39 16.81
N ARG A 208 -4.68 -1.08 16.14
CA ARG A 208 -4.56 -2.52 15.87
C ARG A 208 -3.38 -2.83 14.94
N ALA A 209 -3.20 -2.04 13.89
CA ALA A 209 -2.06 -2.16 12.97
C ALA A 209 -0.72 -1.91 13.67
N ASP A 210 -0.64 -0.94 14.59
CA ASP A 210 0.57 -0.69 15.39
C ASP A 210 0.89 -1.85 16.33
N THR A 211 -0.13 -2.43 16.96
CA THR A 211 0.04 -3.64 17.77
C THR A 211 0.57 -4.80 16.93
N ALA A 212 -0.03 -5.05 15.76
CA ALA A 212 0.44 -6.07 14.82
C ALA A 212 1.88 -5.79 14.34
N ALA A 213 2.23 -4.53 14.07
CA ALA A 213 3.58 -4.14 13.67
C ALA A 213 4.62 -4.45 14.76
N ARG A 214 4.30 -4.22 16.05
CA ARG A 214 5.18 -4.61 17.17
C ARG A 214 5.38 -6.13 17.24
N GLU A 215 4.29 -6.87 17.17
CA GLU A 215 4.27 -8.33 17.24
C GLU A 215 5.08 -8.97 16.10
N LEU A 216 4.81 -8.56 14.86
CA LEU A 216 5.56 -9.00 13.68
C LEU A 216 7.04 -8.64 13.78
N GLY A 217 7.34 -7.42 14.23
CA GLY A 217 8.72 -6.98 14.41
C GLY A 217 9.48 -7.81 15.45
N ALA A 218 8.83 -8.22 16.54
CA ALA A 218 9.42 -9.12 17.52
C ALA A 218 9.66 -10.52 16.93
N PHE A 219 8.63 -11.10 16.31
CA PHE A 219 8.71 -12.41 15.67
C PHE A 219 9.87 -12.50 14.66
N PHE A 220 9.96 -11.58 13.71
CA PHE A 220 11.04 -11.65 12.70
C PHE A 220 12.43 -11.40 13.27
N ARG A 221 12.57 -10.62 14.37
CA ARG A 221 13.86 -10.49 15.06
C ARG A 221 14.27 -11.79 15.75
N GLU A 222 13.33 -12.50 16.35
CA GLU A 222 13.58 -13.82 16.93
C GLU A 222 13.97 -14.84 15.86
N GLN A 223 13.28 -14.84 14.71
CA GLN A 223 13.63 -15.75 13.60
C GLN A 223 14.98 -15.42 12.96
N ALA A 224 15.37 -14.14 12.89
CA ALA A 224 16.64 -13.71 12.31
C ALA A 224 17.84 -13.87 13.25
N ALA A 225 17.62 -14.22 14.53
CA ALA A 225 18.68 -14.44 15.51
C ALA A 225 19.31 -15.84 15.44
N TRP A 226 18.88 -16.68 14.49
CA TRP A 226 19.35 -18.05 14.25
C TRP A 226 20.12 -18.17 12.95
#